data_AF-A0AAU1XTA2-F1
#
_entry.id   AF-A0AAU1XTA2-F1
#
_cell.length_a   1.000
_cell.length_b   1.000
_cell.length_c   1.000
_cell.angle_alpha   90.00
_cell.angle_beta   90.00
_cell.angle_gamma   90.00
#
_symmetry.space_group_name_H-M   'P 1'
#
loop_
_entity.id
_entity.type
_entity.pdbx_description
1 polymer ?
#
loop_
_entity_poly.entity_id
_entity_poly.type
_entity_poly.pdbx_seq_one_letter_code
_entity_poly.pdbx_strand_id
1 'polypeptide(L)'
;MARTQPSAAHLALVGAIEGHGETATPTQIERWQQQGWLPKAAEWFEPDSSTIRPECLTRALWLAHTARAGRSIGWLGWVFWAIDDTPDSAWRLRAVLVATLKRPLARAGIEQLPIGDSNDAFQARQDAAARMMANRRSPRRDLDGILRDGAAAAGVELPRSSETAVPNIFHRALMEPGARLLLGGAADVGIEDLLEAWEQAWPDHAEKIEYIREAHRQAELAGTDLMAQSPMAEGMAGMVHTIESADDRELCAAVRRCTKASGVLGVLMQRAVYEPEILARLMSDAMWDQWARVGGIAPDGAVGAAAVAISTFQYLAMPDWAADLERYLAFMNTLLAPYPERVGSSGDGTEA
;
A
#
# COMPACT_ATOMS: atom_id res chain seq x y z
N MET A 1 16.11 8.92 31.42
CA MET A 1 16.49 7.50 31.66
C MET A 1 18.00 7.40 31.55
N ALA A 2 18.67 6.82 32.54
CA ALA A 2 20.11 6.56 32.47
C ALA A 2 20.40 5.62 31.29
N ARG A 3 21.33 5.99 30.41
CA ARG A 3 21.73 5.17 29.25
C ARG A 3 22.37 3.88 29.75
N THR A 4 21.69 2.75 29.56
CA THR A 4 22.30 1.43 29.71
C THR A 4 23.50 1.35 28.76
N GLN A 5 24.64 0.85 29.24
CA GLN A 5 25.78 0.63 28.35
C GLN A 5 25.38 -0.37 27.25
N PRO A 6 25.81 -0.15 25.98
CA PRO A 6 25.58 -1.11 24.91
C PRO A 6 26.10 -2.50 25.28
N SER A 7 25.31 -3.55 25.06
CA SER A 7 25.81 -4.91 25.26
C SER A 7 26.82 -5.29 24.17
N ALA A 8 27.70 -6.25 24.48
CA ALA A 8 28.69 -6.76 23.51
C ALA A 8 28.03 -7.26 22.21
N ALA A 9 26.83 -7.88 22.31
CA ALA A 9 26.05 -8.30 21.14
C ALA A 9 25.65 -7.12 20.24
N HIS A 10 25.22 -5.99 20.83
CA HIS A 10 24.86 -4.79 20.07
C HIS A 10 26.08 -4.21 19.34
N LEU A 11 27.23 -4.17 20.01
CA LEU A 11 28.48 -3.69 19.40
C LEU A 11 28.96 -4.59 18.26
N ALA A 12 28.84 -5.92 18.42
CA ALA A 12 29.19 -6.87 17.37
C ALA A 12 28.32 -6.69 16.11
N LEU A 13 27.00 -6.49 16.28
CA LEU A 13 26.10 -6.25 15.16
C LEU A 13 26.38 -4.91 14.48
N VAL A 14 26.68 -3.85 15.24
CA VAL A 14 27.13 -2.56 14.68
C VAL A 14 28.39 -2.74 13.84
N GLY A 15 29.41 -3.42 14.36
CA GLY A 15 30.64 -3.67 13.60
C GLY A 15 30.42 -4.50 12.33
N ALA A 16 29.50 -5.45 12.36
CA ALA A 16 29.14 -6.24 11.17
C ALA A 16 28.40 -5.40 10.10
N ILE A 17 27.53 -4.49 10.52
CA ILE A 17 26.86 -3.53 9.63
C ILE A 17 27.87 -2.58 8.99
N GLU A 18 28.79 -2.03 9.79
CA GLU A 18 29.88 -1.16 9.31
C GLU A 18 30.80 -1.88 8.32
N GLY A 19 31.09 -3.16 8.56
CA GLY A 19 31.85 -4.00 7.65
C GLY A 19 31.22 -4.18 6.26
N HIS A 20 29.92 -3.90 6.11
CA HIS A 20 29.19 -3.92 4.83
C HIS A 20 28.91 -2.53 4.27
N GLY A 21 29.52 -1.47 4.84
CA GLY A 21 29.41 -0.10 4.33
C GLY A 21 28.15 0.65 4.77
N GLU A 22 27.35 0.07 5.68
CA GLU A 22 26.16 0.70 6.25
C GLU A 22 26.45 1.24 7.66
N THR A 23 25.55 2.05 8.22
CA THR A 23 25.76 2.66 9.57
C THR A 23 24.58 2.44 10.49
N ALA A 24 24.86 2.04 11.73
CA ALA A 24 23.87 1.94 12.79
C ALA A 24 24.50 2.25 14.16
N THR A 25 23.76 2.93 15.03
CA THR A 25 24.15 3.14 16.43
C THR A 25 23.62 2.02 17.32
N PRO A 26 24.25 1.71 18.47
CA PRO A 26 23.72 0.73 19.41
C PRO A 26 22.28 1.04 19.87
N THR A 27 21.94 2.33 20.00
CA THR A 27 20.56 2.76 20.32
C THR A 27 19.57 2.48 19.19
N GLN A 28 19.99 2.52 17.92
CA GLN A 28 19.14 2.09 16.82
C GLN A 28 18.90 0.58 16.87
N ILE A 29 19.94 -0.22 17.10
CA ILE A 29 19.81 -1.68 17.26
C ILE A 29 18.86 -2.02 18.41
N GLU A 30 19.05 -1.41 19.57
CA GLU A 30 18.19 -1.61 20.74
C GLU A 30 16.73 -1.25 20.43
N ARG A 31 16.49 -0.15 19.71
CA ARG A 31 15.15 0.24 19.28
C ARG A 31 14.53 -0.77 18.32
N TRP A 32 15.27 -1.26 17.33
CA TRP A 32 14.78 -2.27 16.39
C TRP A 32 14.43 -3.57 17.13
N GLN A 33 15.22 -3.96 18.14
CA GLN A 33 14.91 -5.09 19.01
C GLN A 33 13.64 -4.83 19.83
N GLN A 34 13.51 -3.67 20.49
CA GLN A 34 12.32 -3.31 21.28
C GLN A 34 11.04 -3.25 20.43
N GLN A 35 11.18 -2.86 19.16
CA GLN A 35 10.08 -2.85 18.21
C GLN A 35 9.78 -4.23 17.62
N GLY A 36 10.58 -5.26 17.92
CA GLY A 36 10.42 -6.61 17.37
C GLY A 36 10.77 -6.69 15.88
N TRP A 37 11.55 -5.73 15.36
CA TRP A 37 12.09 -5.80 14.01
C TRP A 37 13.41 -6.56 13.94
N LEU A 38 14.11 -6.70 15.06
CA LEU A 38 15.18 -7.67 15.23
C LEU A 38 14.77 -8.69 16.29
N PRO A 39 15.15 -9.96 16.12
CA PRO A 39 14.94 -10.97 17.15
C PRO A 39 15.75 -10.65 18.41
N LYS A 40 15.58 -11.43 19.47
CA LYS A 40 16.35 -11.21 20.71
C LYS A 40 17.84 -11.43 20.44
N ALA A 41 18.71 -10.72 21.15
CA ALA A 41 20.16 -10.82 20.98
C ALA A 41 20.72 -12.25 21.10
N ALA A 42 20.06 -13.12 21.88
CA ALA A 42 20.42 -14.53 22.00
C ALA A 42 20.23 -15.33 20.69
N GLU A 43 19.45 -14.84 19.75
CA GLU A 43 19.14 -15.49 18.47
C GLU A 43 19.97 -14.93 17.31
N TRP A 44 20.82 -13.91 17.54
CA TRP A 44 21.61 -13.27 16.49
C TRP A 44 22.81 -14.08 16.04
N PHE A 45 23.30 -14.95 16.91
CA PHE A 45 24.54 -15.69 16.70
C PHE A 45 24.23 -17.17 16.45
N GLU A 46 25.13 -17.85 15.76
CA GLU A 46 25.10 -19.31 15.67
C GLU A 46 25.18 -19.91 17.08
N PRO A 47 24.46 -21.01 17.38
CA PRO A 47 24.33 -21.55 18.74
C PRO A 47 25.66 -21.75 19.49
N ASP A 48 26.74 -22.06 18.76
CA ASP A 48 28.06 -22.38 19.32
C ASP A 48 29.18 -21.45 18.81
N SER A 49 28.85 -20.25 18.29
CA SER A 49 29.85 -19.32 17.74
C SER A 49 29.50 -17.86 18.00
N SER A 50 30.51 -16.99 18.00
CA SER A 50 30.34 -15.53 17.96
C SER A 50 29.99 -15.00 16.56
N THR A 51 29.78 -15.89 15.60
CA THR A 51 29.39 -15.55 14.22
C THR A 51 27.92 -15.15 14.17
N ILE A 52 27.65 -13.97 13.62
CA ILE A 52 26.28 -13.49 13.41
C ILE A 52 25.62 -14.29 12.29
N ARG A 53 24.41 -14.78 12.54
CA ARG A 53 23.60 -15.52 11.57
C ARG A 53 23.32 -14.66 10.33
N PRO A 54 23.50 -15.18 9.10
CA PRO A 54 23.32 -14.42 7.87
C PRO A 54 21.97 -13.71 7.76
N GLU A 55 20.89 -14.35 8.20
CA GLU A 55 19.53 -13.81 8.21
C GLU A 55 19.38 -12.61 9.15
N CYS A 56 20.02 -12.64 10.32
CA CYS A 56 20.02 -11.53 11.26
C CYS A 56 20.82 -10.35 10.71
N LEU A 57 21.99 -10.63 10.12
CA LEU A 57 22.81 -9.61 9.48
C LEU A 57 22.08 -8.97 8.29
N THR A 58 21.50 -9.77 7.39
CA THR A 58 20.74 -9.29 6.22
C THR A 58 19.59 -8.38 6.66
N ARG A 59 18.84 -8.79 7.68
CA ARG A 59 17.76 -8.00 8.27
C ARG A 59 18.28 -6.68 8.86
N ALA A 60 19.38 -6.73 9.59
CA ALA A 60 19.99 -5.55 10.20
C ALA A 60 20.55 -4.58 9.14
N LEU A 61 21.13 -5.08 8.05
CA LEU A 61 21.58 -4.27 6.91
C LEU A 61 20.40 -3.56 6.24
N TRP A 62 19.29 -4.26 6.03
CA TRP A 62 18.08 -3.64 5.46
C TRP A 62 17.50 -2.57 6.39
N LEU A 63 17.50 -2.82 7.70
CA LEU A 63 17.11 -1.83 8.70
C LEU A 63 18.05 -0.61 8.68
N ALA A 64 19.37 -0.82 8.59
CA ALA A 64 20.35 0.28 8.52
C ALA A 64 20.16 1.12 7.25
N HIS A 65 19.94 0.47 6.12
CA HIS A 65 19.72 1.12 4.82
C HIS A 65 18.45 1.99 4.82
N THR A 66 17.37 1.50 5.45
CA THR A 66 16.05 2.15 5.44
C THR A 66 15.87 3.15 6.59
N ALA A 67 16.45 2.91 7.75
CA ALA A 67 16.30 3.71 8.96
C ALA A 67 17.34 4.84 9.07
N ARG A 68 17.30 5.80 8.13
CA ARG A 68 18.15 7.00 8.22
C ARG A 68 17.89 7.79 9.52
N ALA A 69 18.93 8.41 10.05
CA ALA A 69 18.87 9.18 11.29
C ALA A 69 17.71 10.20 11.28
N GLY A 70 16.85 10.13 12.31
CA GLY A 70 15.69 11.03 12.47
C GLY A 70 14.39 10.57 11.78
N ARG A 71 14.38 9.43 11.08
CA ARG A 71 13.17 8.87 10.44
C ARG A 71 12.74 7.56 11.09
N SER A 72 11.43 7.36 11.25
CA SER A 72 10.84 6.08 11.60
C SER A 72 10.76 5.20 10.34
N ILE A 73 11.03 3.90 10.46
CA ILE A 73 10.93 2.93 9.35
C ILE A 73 9.46 2.78 8.87
N GLY A 74 8.49 3.20 9.70
CA GLY A 74 7.09 3.27 9.29
C GLY A 74 6.53 1.90 8.89
N TRP A 75 5.78 1.87 7.78
CA TRP A 75 5.12 0.66 7.28
C TRP A 75 6.09 -0.38 6.73
N LEU A 76 7.30 0.02 6.31
CA LEU A 76 8.34 -0.90 5.88
C LEU A 76 8.75 -1.87 7.00
N GLY A 77 8.66 -1.45 8.26
CA GLY A 77 8.97 -2.30 9.41
C GLY A 77 7.94 -3.40 9.65
N TRP A 78 6.72 -3.28 9.10
CA TRP A 78 5.66 -4.28 9.26
C TRP A 78 6.03 -5.60 8.58
N VAL A 79 6.89 -5.57 7.54
CA VAL A 79 7.36 -6.79 6.88
C VAL A 79 8.11 -7.71 7.86
N PHE A 80 8.78 -7.17 8.87
CA PHE A 80 9.54 -7.99 9.82
C PHE A 80 8.62 -8.78 10.73
N TRP A 81 7.59 -8.12 11.28
CA TRP A 81 6.54 -8.82 12.03
C TRP A 81 5.85 -9.86 11.14
N ALA A 82 5.57 -9.50 9.88
CA ALA A 82 4.91 -10.40 8.94
C ALA A 82 5.78 -11.61 8.56
N ILE A 83 7.11 -11.47 8.53
CA ILE A 83 8.06 -12.56 8.25
C ILE A 83 8.18 -13.49 9.45
N ASP A 84 8.21 -12.94 10.66
CA ASP A 84 8.37 -13.72 11.89
C ASP A 84 7.18 -14.66 12.14
N ASP A 85 5.97 -14.24 11.73
CA ASP A 85 4.75 -15.08 11.69
C ASP A 85 4.47 -15.81 13.02
N THR A 86 4.69 -15.10 14.12
CA THR A 86 4.35 -15.53 15.49
C THR A 86 3.07 -14.86 15.99
N PRO A 87 2.41 -15.40 17.03
CA PRO A 87 1.24 -14.75 17.64
C PRO A 87 1.50 -13.31 18.13
N ASP A 88 2.69 -13.03 18.70
CA ASP A 88 3.04 -11.67 19.14
C ASP A 88 3.19 -10.71 17.95
N SER A 89 3.87 -11.15 16.88
CA SER A 89 4.02 -10.34 15.67
C SER A 89 2.70 -10.10 14.94
N ALA A 90 1.82 -11.10 14.87
CA ALA A 90 0.49 -10.97 14.27
C ALA A 90 -0.40 -10.03 15.10
N TRP A 91 -0.35 -10.11 16.44
CA TRP A 91 -1.02 -9.17 17.32
C TRP A 91 -0.55 -7.72 17.10
N ARG A 92 0.77 -7.50 16.98
CA ARG A 92 1.34 -6.17 16.67
C ARG A 92 0.87 -5.64 15.32
N LEU A 93 0.84 -6.50 14.30
CA LEU A 93 0.35 -6.16 12.96
C LEU A 93 -1.12 -5.75 12.99
N ARG A 94 -1.97 -6.56 13.62
CA ARG A 94 -3.39 -6.26 13.77
C ARG A 94 -3.60 -4.91 14.45
N ALA A 95 -2.92 -4.67 15.57
CA ALA A 95 -3.01 -3.42 16.31
C ALA A 95 -2.55 -2.21 15.47
N VAL A 96 -1.44 -2.32 14.74
CA VAL A 96 -0.91 -1.18 13.95
C VAL A 96 -1.77 -0.89 12.72
N LEU A 97 -2.33 -1.91 12.08
CA LEU A 97 -3.20 -1.78 10.92
C LEU A 97 -4.50 -1.08 11.32
N VAL A 98 -5.16 -1.56 12.37
CA VAL A 98 -6.38 -0.94 12.91
C VAL A 98 -6.11 0.51 13.35
N ALA A 99 -5.02 0.77 14.07
CA ALA A 99 -4.65 2.12 14.48
C ALA A 99 -4.35 3.03 13.28
N THR A 100 -3.81 2.48 12.19
CA THR A 100 -3.52 3.24 10.97
C THR A 100 -4.80 3.58 10.21
N LEU A 101 -5.72 2.63 10.07
CA LEU A 101 -7.03 2.86 9.45
C LEU A 101 -7.87 3.88 10.23
N LYS A 102 -7.82 3.85 11.57
CA LYS A 102 -8.54 4.79 12.45
C LYS A 102 -7.85 6.17 12.57
N ARG A 103 -6.60 6.32 12.14
CA ARG A 103 -5.83 7.58 12.29
C ARG A 103 -6.49 8.81 11.65
N PRO A 104 -7.09 8.75 10.45
CA PRO A 104 -7.80 9.88 9.87
C PRO A 104 -8.95 10.39 10.75
N LEU A 105 -9.66 9.49 11.43
CA LEU A 105 -10.76 9.80 12.35
C LEU A 105 -10.23 10.53 13.58
N ALA A 106 -9.20 9.95 14.22
CA ALA A 106 -8.57 10.56 15.39
C ALA A 106 -8.05 11.97 15.09
N ARG A 107 -7.47 12.19 13.91
CA ARG A 107 -7.02 13.52 13.46
C ARG A 107 -8.15 14.51 13.22
N ALA A 108 -9.31 14.03 12.80
CA ALA A 108 -10.52 14.84 12.67
C ALA A 108 -11.21 15.08 14.02
N GLY A 109 -10.68 14.52 15.13
CA GLY A 109 -11.28 14.59 16.47
C GLY A 109 -12.50 13.68 16.65
N ILE A 110 -12.56 12.59 15.89
CA ILE A 110 -13.61 11.57 15.97
C ILE A 110 -13.02 10.42 16.79
N GLU A 111 -13.48 10.28 18.04
CA GLU A 111 -12.96 9.26 18.97
C GLU A 111 -13.55 7.88 18.73
N GLN A 112 -14.82 7.83 18.30
CA GLN A 112 -15.55 6.60 18.00
C GLN A 112 -16.35 6.79 16.71
N LEU A 113 -16.36 5.75 15.88
CA LEU A 113 -17.24 5.71 14.71
C LEU A 113 -18.69 5.61 15.18
N PRO A 114 -19.61 6.44 14.67
CA PRO A 114 -21.03 6.27 14.93
C PRO A 114 -21.53 5.00 14.23
N ILE A 115 -21.93 4.00 15.00
CA ILE A 115 -22.42 2.69 14.52
C ILE A 115 -23.95 2.65 14.59
N GLY A 116 -24.57 1.92 13.67
CA GLY A 116 -26.00 1.62 13.66
C GLY A 116 -26.79 2.35 12.58
N ASP A 117 -28.07 2.00 12.49
CA ASP A 117 -28.96 2.35 11.38
C ASP A 117 -29.95 3.47 11.73
N SER A 118 -29.72 4.20 12.83
CA SER A 118 -30.57 5.33 13.21
C SER A 118 -30.24 6.58 12.40
N ASN A 119 -31.23 7.47 12.25
CA ASN A 119 -31.00 8.79 11.65
C ASN A 119 -29.90 9.58 12.37
N ASP A 120 -29.80 9.44 13.70
CA ASP A 120 -28.75 10.08 14.49
C ASP A 120 -27.36 9.52 14.16
N ALA A 121 -27.24 8.19 13.99
CA ALA A 121 -25.99 7.54 13.60
C ALA A 121 -25.58 7.95 12.18
N PHE A 122 -26.53 7.99 11.24
CA PHE A 122 -26.32 8.51 9.90
C PHE A 122 -25.82 9.97 9.93
N GLN A 123 -26.53 10.87 10.61
CA GLN A 123 -26.13 12.28 10.70
C GLN A 123 -24.74 12.45 11.36
N ALA A 124 -24.43 11.67 12.39
CA ALA A 124 -23.12 11.70 13.02
C ALA A 124 -22.01 11.25 12.06
N ARG A 125 -22.25 10.26 11.19
CA ARG A 125 -21.29 9.87 10.14
C ARG A 125 -21.16 10.93 9.05
N GLN A 126 -22.24 11.61 8.69
CA GLN A 126 -22.20 12.76 7.77
C GLN A 126 -21.33 13.90 8.32
N ASP A 127 -21.50 14.26 9.59
CA ASP A 127 -20.71 15.29 10.26
C ASP A 127 -19.23 14.87 10.38
N ALA A 128 -18.97 13.59 10.66
CA ALA A 128 -17.63 13.01 10.65
C ALA A 128 -16.96 13.11 9.27
N ALA A 129 -17.67 12.80 8.19
CA ALA A 129 -17.18 12.91 6.81
C ALA A 129 -16.76 14.35 6.52
N ALA A 130 -17.62 15.32 6.85
CA ALA A 130 -17.34 16.75 6.68
C ALA A 130 -16.10 17.19 7.46
N ARG A 131 -15.95 16.74 8.72
CA ARG A 131 -14.76 17.03 9.54
C ARG A 131 -13.48 16.42 8.99
N MET A 132 -13.53 15.19 8.46
CA MET A 132 -12.39 14.55 7.81
C MET A 132 -11.94 15.29 6.54
N MET A 133 -12.88 15.96 5.89
CA MET A 133 -12.67 16.75 4.69
C MET A 133 -12.24 18.19 4.97
N ALA A 134 -12.44 18.69 6.19
CA ALA A 134 -12.02 20.03 6.58
C ALA A 134 -10.52 20.22 6.31
N ASN A 135 -10.18 21.22 5.50
CA ASN A 135 -8.83 21.57 5.05
C ASN A 135 -8.13 20.55 4.13
N ARG A 136 -8.83 19.51 3.63
CA ARG A 136 -8.28 18.68 2.56
C ARG A 136 -8.31 19.41 1.23
N ARG A 137 -7.20 19.34 0.51
CA ARG A 137 -7.08 19.85 -0.86
C ARG A 137 -6.81 18.68 -1.78
N SER A 138 -7.53 18.63 -2.91
CA SER A 138 -7.13 17.75 -4.01
C SER A 138 -5.69 18.10 -4.41
N PRO A 139 -4.83 17.09 -4.65
CA PRO A 139 -3.58 17.32 -5.37
C PRO A 139 -3.84 18.14 -6.64
N ARG A 140 -2.98 19.12 -6.91
CA ARG A 140 -3.08 19.98 -8.11
C ARG A 140 -2.66 19.28 -9.38
N ARG A 141 -1.89 18.19 -9.26
CA ARG A 141 -1.37 17.43 -10.39
C ARG A 141 -1.81 15.98 -10.24
N ASP A 142 -2.35 15.46 -11.33
CA ASP A 142 -2.61 14.05 -11.52
C ASP A 142 -1.28 13.30 -11.71
N LEU A 143 -1.12 12.20 -10.99
CA LEU A 143 0.08 11.37 -11.09
C LEU A 143 0.22 10.79 -12.50
N ASP A 144 -0.89 10.37 -13.13
CA ASP A 144 -0.88 9.81 -14.48
C ASP A 144 -0.39 10.85 -15.49
N GLY A 145 -0.92 12.08 -15.41
CA GLY A 145 -0.43 13.21 -16.19
C GLY A 145 1.08 13.48 -16.02
N ILE A 146 1.58 13.46 -14.78
CA ILE A 146 3.03 13.65 -14.52
C ILE A 146 3.87 12.55 -15.20
N LEU A 147 3.44 11.29 -15.10
CA LEU A 147 4.18 10.16 -15.67
C LEU A 147 4.16 10.19 -17.19
N ARG A 148 3.01 10.53 -17.79
CA ARG A 148 2.86 10.69 -19.25
C ARG A 148 3.73 11.82 -19.80
N ASP A 149 3.73 12.99 -19.16
CA ASP A 149 4.57 14.12 -19.56
C ASP A 149 6.07 13.75 -19.52
N GLY A 150 6.48 13.03 -18.46
CA GLY A 150 7.85 12.56 -18.28
C GLY A 150 8.27 11.54 -19.36
N ALA A 151 7.42 10.55 -19.64
CA ALA A 151 7.70 9.55 -20.67
C ALA A 151 7.70 10.14 -22.08
N ALA A 152 6.77 11.05 -22.38
CA ALA A 152 6.73 11.76 -23.66
C ALA A 152 7.99 12.60 -23.88
N ALA A 153 8.49 13.28 -22.84
CA ALA A 153 9.77 14.00 -22.90
C ALA A 153 10.97 13.07 -23.17
N ALA A 154 10.87 11.79 -22.80
CA ALA A 154 11.85 10.76 -23.08
C ALA A 154 11.59 10.00 -24.41
N GLY A 155 10.60 10.41 -25.21
CA GLY A 155 10.26 9.75 -26.48
C GLY A 155 9.55 8.40 -26.33
N VAL A 156 9.02 8.09 -25.15
CA VAL A 156 8.27 6.86 -24.88
C VAL A 156 6.78 7.14 -24.85
N GLU A 157 6.03 6.43 -25.70
CA GLU A 157 4.58 6.45 -25.67
C GLU A 157 4.07 5.46 -24.62
N LEU A 158 3.32 5.96 -23.63
CA LEU A 158 2.70 5.13 -22.61
C LEU A 158 1.35 4.60 -23.11
N PRO A 159 0.96 3.37 -22.76
CA PRO A 159 -0.35 2.85 -23.10
C PRO A 159 -1.44 3.79 -22.56
N ARG A 160 -2.57 3.88 -23.27
CA ARG A 160 -3.73 4.59 -22.76
C ARG A 160 -4.21 3.89 -21.50
N SER A 161 -4.57 4.67 -20.49
CA SER A 161 -5.21 4.13 -19.29
C SER A 161 -6.43 3.34 -19.74
N SER A 162 -6.73 2.24 -19.04
CA SER A 162 -7.89 1.45 -19.44
C SER A 162 -9.12 2.32 -19.48
N GLU A 163 -10.07 1.98 -20.35
CA GLU A 163 -11.38 2.64 -20.38
C GLU A 163 -12.11 2.50 -19.03
N THR A 164 -11.63 1.66 -18.10
CA THR A 164 -12.12 1.47 -16.73
C THR A 164 -11.43 2.34 -15.67
N ALA A 165 -10.39 3.08 -16.02
CA ALA A 165 -9.61 3.85 -15.06
C ALA A 165 -10.25 5.22 -14.76
N VAL A 166 -10.78 5.40 -13.55
CA VAL A 166 -11.22 6.71 -13.03
C VAL A 166 -10.04 7.69 -13.04
N PRO A 167 -9.99 8.75 -13.85
CA PRO A 167 -8.76 9.51 -14.13
C PRO A 167 -8.08 10.08 -12.88
N ASN A 168 -8.84 10.59 -11.92
CA ASN A 168 -8.30 11.13 -10.67
C ASN A 168 -9.24 10.80 -9.49
N ILE A 169 -8.86 9.82 -8.66
CA ILE A 169 -9.63 9.45 -7.45
C ILE A 169 -9.71 10.57 -6.40
N PHE A 170 -8.82 11.58 -6.48
CA PHE A 170 -8.85 12.76 -5.62
C PHE A 170 -9.65 13.91 -6.24
N HIS A 171 -10.34 13.69 -7.37
CA HIS A 171 -11.21 14.67 -7.98
C HIS A 171 -12.24 15.17 -6.95
N ARG A 172 -12.49 16.48 -6.94
CA ARG A 172 -13.30 17.12 -5.89
C ARG A 172 -14.70 16.50 -5.77
N ALA A 173 -15.29 16.10 -6.89
CA ALA A 173 -16.61 15.44 -6.92
C ALA A 173 -16.61 14.08 -6.20
N LEU A 174 -15.47 13.37 -6.17
CA LEU A 174 -15.34 12.05 -5.55
C LEU A 174 -14.96 12.09 -4.08
N MET A 175 -14.38 13.21 -3.61
CA MET A 175 -13.83 13.27 -2.27
C MET A 175 -14.89 13.16 -1.16
N GLU A 176 -16.05 13.81 -1.34
CA GLU A 176 -17.13 13.78 -0.36
C GLU A 176 -17.86 12.41 -0.35
N PRO A 177 -18.34 11.89 -1.49
CA PRO A 177 -18.88 10.52 -1.56
C PRO A 177 -17.86 9.48 -1.08
N GLY A 178 -16.59 9.62 -1.44
CA GLY A 178 -15.53 8.72 -0.99
C GLY A 178 -15.31 8.75 0.53
N ALA A 179 -15.41 9.92 1.18
CA ALA A 179 -15.32 10.03 2.63
C ALA A 179 -16.52 9.38 3.34
N ARG A 180 -17.73 9.54 2.80
CA ARG A 180 -18.95 8.91 3.31
C ARG A 180 -18.91 7.39 3.13
N LEU A 181 -18.51 6.91 1.95
CA LEU A 181 -18.34 5.49 1.66
C LEU A 181 -17.29 4.87 2.60
N LEU A 182 -16.19 5.58 2.84
CA LEU A 182 -15.18 5.13 3.81
C LEU A 182 -15.75 5.02 5.22
N LEU A 183 -16.67 5.88 5.64
CA LEU A 183 -17.20 5.91 7.01
C LEU A 183 -18.33 4.92 7.25
N GLY A 184 -19.37 4.93 6.40
CA GLY A 184 -20.58 4.14 6.58
C GLY A 184 -20.91 3.20 5.42
N GLY A 185 -20.05 3.13 4.41
CA GLY A 185 -20.23 2.20 3.29
C GLY A 185 -21.52 2.47 2.50
N ALA A 186 -22.20 1.39 2.12
CA ALA A 186 -23.43 1.44 1.33
C ALA A 186 -24.63 2.04 2.09
N ALA A 187 -24.59 2.08 3.42
CA ALA A 187 -25.62 2.74 4.24
C ALA A 187 -25.55 4.27 4.15
N ASP A 188 -24.40 4.82 3.79
CA ASP A 188 -24.16 6.27 3.77
C ASP A 188 -24.05 6.84 2.35
N VAL A 189 -23.88 5.99 1.33
CA VAL A 189 -23.73 6.38 -0.08
C VAL A 189 -24.44 5.38 -0.97
N GLY A 190 -25.47 5.84 -1.68
CA GLY A 190 -26.15 5.05 -2.69
C GLY A 190 -25.35 4.94 -3.98
N ILE A 191 -25.70 3.98 -4.85
CA ILE A 191 -25.04 3.86 -6.16
C ILE A 191 -25.24 5.11 -7.02
N GLU A 192 -26.43 5.72 -7.01
CA GLU A 192 -26.68 6.94 -7.82
C GLU A 192 -25.80 8.11 -7.36
N ASP A 193 -25.56 8.28 -6.05
CA ASP A 193 -24.64 9.30 -5.54
C ASP A 193 -23.20 9.10 -6.08
N LEU A 194 -22.76 7.83 -6.19
CA LEU A 194 -21.46 7.50 -6.76
C LEU A 194 -21.42 7.71 -8.27
N LEU A 195 -22.49 7.35 -8.99
CA LEU A 195 -22.60 7.55 -10.44
C LEU A 195 -22.59 9.04 -10.79
N GLU A 196 -23.37 9.87 -10.10
CA GLU A 196 -23.35 11.33 -10.27
C GLU A 196 -21.95 11.94 -10.02
N ALA A 197 -21.27 11.45 -8.98
CA ALA A 197 -19.91 11.88 -8.68
C ALA A 197 -18.90 11.44 -9.76
N TRP A 198 -19.08 10.24 -10.33
CA TRP A 198 -18.29 9.75 -11.46
C TRP A 198 -18.59 10.52 -12.74
N GLU A 199 -19.84 10.88 -13.04
CA GLU A 199 -20.18 11.71 -14.22
C GLU A 199 -19.43 13.04 -14.19
N GLN A 200 -19.37 13.68 -13.02
CA GLN A 200 -18.64 14.93 -12.84
C GLN A 200 -17.12 14.75 -12.91
N ALA A 201 -16.60 13.62 -12.41
CA ALA A 201 -15.17 13.31 -12.46
C ALA A 201 -14.72 12.78 -13.84
N TRP A 202 -15.67 12.34 -14.67
CA TRP A 202 -15.44 11.60 -15.90
C TRP A 202 -16.44 11.96 -17.01
N PRO A 203 -16.46 13.24 -17.45
CA PRO A 203 -17.50 13.74 -18.34
C PRO A 203 -17.53 13.04 -19.72
N ASP A 204 -16.39 12.51 -20.18
CA ASP A 204 -16.28 11.89 -21.51
C ASP A 204 -16.70 10.40 -21.54
N HIS A 205 -17.23 9.85 -20.44
CA HIS A 205 -17.49 8.40 -20.29
C HIS A 205 -18.94 8.07 -19.92
N ALA A 206 -19.89 8.90 -20.39
CA ALA A 206 -21.32 8.73 -20.13
C ALA A 206 -21.84 7.32 -20.46
N GLU A 207 -21.48 6.74 -21.62
CA GLU A 207 -21.92 5.40 -22.01
C GLU A 207 -21.54 4.31 -20.99
N LYS A 208 -20.37 4.46 -20.37
CA LYS A 208 -19.88 3.51 -19.37
C LYS A 208 -20.60 3.68 -18.04
N ILE A 209 -20.86 4.91 -17.64
CA ILE A 209 -21.63 5.19 -16.43
C ILE A 209 -23.03 4.62 -16.59
N GLU A 210 -23.65 4.76 -17.77
CA GLU A 210 -24.92 4.12 -18.08
C GLU A 210 -24.84 2.60 -18.05
N TYR A 211 -23.75 2.00 -18.54
CA TYR A 211 -23.55 0.55 -18.43
C TYR A 211 -23.51 0.09 -16.97
N ILE A 212 -22.80 0.82 -16.09
CA ILE A 212 -22.74 0.50 -14.66
C ILE A 212 -24.12 0.69 -14.03
N ARG A 213 -24.82 1.79 -14.35
CA ARG A 213 -26.19 2.05 -13.89
C ARG A 213 -27.14 0.93 -14.28
N GLU A 214 -27.08 0.47 -15.53
CA GLU A 214 -27.88 -0.65 -16.02
C GLU A 214 -27.53 -1.94 -15.26
N ALA A 215 -26.25 -2.24 -15.07
CA ALA A 215 -25.82 -3.45 -14.34
C ALA A 215 -26.39 -3.47 -12.91
N HIS A 216 -26.34 -2.34 -12.20
CA HIS A 216 -26.95 -2.21 -10.87
C HIS A 216 -28.48 -2.37 -10.91
N ARG A 217 -29.15 -1.77 -11.88
CA ARG A 217 -30.61 -1.91 -12.05
C ARG A 217 -31.02 -3.35 -12.34
N GLN A 218 -30.30 -4.06 -13.22
CA GLN A 218 -30.57 -5.45 -13.53
C GLN A 218 -30.35 -6.36 -12.32
N ALA A 219 -29.30 -6.11 -11.53
CA ALA A 219 -29.08 -6.81 -10.29
C ALA A 219 -30.20 -6.57 -9.28
N GLU A 220 -30.65 -5.32 -9.13
CA GLU A 220 -31.77 -4.97 -8.24
C GLU A 220 -33.07 -5.67 -8.67
N LEU A 221 -33.37 -5.69 -9.97
CA LEU A 221 -34.51 -6.45 -10.53
C LEU A 221 -34.40 -7.96 -10.27
N ALA A 222 -33.17 -8.48 -10.20
CA ALA A 222 -32.89 -9.87 -9.82
C ALA A 222 -32.85 -10.08 -8.28
N GLY A 223 -33.19 -9.07 -7.48
CA GLY A 223 -33.19 -9.13 -6.01
C GLY A 223 -31.80 -9.09 -5.39
N THR A 224 -30.81 -8.56 -6.11
CA THR A 224 -29.40 -8.51 -5.72
C THR A 224 -28.93 -7.07 -5.58
N ASP A 225 -28.45 -6.70 -4.38
CA ASP A 225 -27.77 -5.42 -4.17
C ASP A 225 -26.25 -5.59 -4.36
N LEU A 226 -25.72 -5.09 -5.47
CA LEU A 226 -24.28 -5.11 -5.76
C LEU A 226 -23.47 -4.22 -4.81
N MET A 227 -24.06 -3.14 -4.27
CA MET A 227 -23.37 -2.29 -3.29
C MET A 227 -23.15 -3.02 -1.98
N ALA A 228 -24.13 -3.82 -1.53
CA ALA A 228 -24.01 -4.66 -0.34
C ALA A 228 -22.97 -5.80 -0.50
N GLN A 229 -22.65 -6.20 -1.74
CA GLN A 229 -21.60 -7.19 -2.01
C GLN A 229 -20.20 -6.60 -2.09
N SER A 230 -20.10 -5.27 -2.13
CA SER A 230 -18.81 -4.59 -2.16
C SER A 230 -18.04 -4.86 -0.86
N PRO A 231 -16.72 -5.07 -0.91
CA PRO A 231 -15.87 -5.04 0.28
C PRO A 231 -16.02 -3.74 1.09
N MET A 232 -16.43 -2.65 0.42
CA MET A 232 -16.68 -1.35 1.04
C MET A 232 -18.10 -1.20 1.63
N ALA A 233 -18.96 -2.22 1.56
CA ALA A 233 -20.36 -2.14 1.96
C ALA A 233 -20.56 -1.67 3.40
N GLU A 234 -19.68 -2.10 4.31
CA GLU A 234 -19.69 -1.70 5.73
C GLU A 234 -18.69 -0.57 6.06
N GLY A 235 -18.05 0.00 5.03
CA GLY A 235 -17.03 1.04 5.19
C GLY A 235 -15.90 0.65 6.15
N MET A 236 -15.49 1.60 6.98
CA MET A 236 -14.39 1.45 7.93
C MET A 236 -14.68 0.37 8.99
N ALA A 237 -15.94 0.19 9.38
CA ALA A 237 -16.32 -0.82 10.36
C ALA A 237 -16.02 -2.23 9.82
N GLY A 238 -16.44 -2.50 8.58
CA GLY A 238 -16.12 -3.75 7.88
C GLY A 238 -14.61 -3.95 7.71
N MET A 239 -13.88 -2.93 7.26
CA MET A 239 -12.41 -3.02 7.12
C MET A 239 -11.71 -3.39 8.42
N VAL A 240 -12.08 -2.73 9.52
CA VAL A 240 -11.50 -3.00 10.84
C VAL A 240 -11.87 -4.41 11.28
N HIS A 241 -13.13 -4.81 11.11
CA HIS A 241 -13.58 -6.15 11.45
C HIS A 241 -12.82 -7.23 10.68
N THR A 242 -12.66 -7.09 9.35
CA THR A 242 -11.88 -8.01 8.51
C THR A 242 -10.45 -8.19 9.01
N ILE A 243 -9.78 -7.11 9.42
CA ILE A 243 -8.40 -7.20 9.94
C ILE A 243 -8.37 -7.82 11.34
N GLU A 244 -9.34 -7.48 12.19
CA GLU A 244 -9.42 -8.01 13.55
C GLU A 244 -9.74 -9.51 13.57
N SER A 245 -10.56 -9.99 12.63
CA SER A 245 -11.01 -11.39 12.54
C SER A 245 -10.14 -12.28 11.65
N ALA A 246 -9.26 -11.71 10.83
CA ALA A 246 -8.35 -12.49 9.97
C ALA A 246 -7.49 -13.46 10.79
N ASP A 247 -7.28 -14.66 10.23
CA ASP A 247 -6.31 -15.62 10.75
C ASP A 247 -4.91 -14.98 10.79
N ASP A 248 -4.13 -15.30 11.82
CA ASP A 248 -2.80 -14.69 12.02
C ASP A 248 -1.87 -14.95 10.81
N ARG A 249 -1.91 -16.15 10.21
CA ARG A 249 -1.06 -16.48 9.05
C ARG A 249 -1.52 -15.75 7.80
N GLU A 250 -2.84 -15.67 7.59
CA GLU A 250 -3.40 -14.91 6.46
C GLU A 250 -3.08 -13.43 6.57
N LEU A 251 -3.20 -12.84 7.76
CA LEU A 251 -2.84 -11.45 8.03
C LEU A 251 -1.33 -11.21 7.76
N CYS A 252 -0.46 -12.07 8.29
CA CYS A 252 0.98 -11.99 8.05
C CYS A 252 1.30 -12.13 6.55
N ALA A 253 0.66 -13.07 5.85
CA ALA A 253 0.85 -13.26 4.41
C ALA A 253 0.41 -12.02 3.62
N ALA A 254 -0.79 -11.48 3.90
CA ALA A 254 -1.34 -10.29 3.25
C ALA A 254 -0.42 -9.08 3.41
N VAL A 255 0.03 -8.79 4.65
CA VAL A 255 0.96 -7.69 4.93
C VAL A 255 2.27 -7.88 4.18
N ARG A 256 2.82 -9.10 4.18
CA ARG A 256 4.08 -9.42 3.49
C ARG A 256 3.97 -9.17 1.99
N ARG A 257 2.87 -9.61 1.37
CA ARG A 257 2.60 -9.42 -0.07
C ARG A 257 2.42 -7.95 -0.42
N CYS A 258 1.58 -7.23 0.31
CA CYS A 258 1.30 -5.82 0.05
C CYS A 258 2.54 -4.94 0.25
N THR A 259 3.27 -5.16 1.35
CA THR A 259 4.51 -4.42 1.65
C THR A 259 5.58 -4.69 0.58
N LYS A 260 5.76 -5.95 0.17
CA LYS A 260 6.70 -6.31 -0.90
C LYS A 260 6.29 -5.70 -2.24
N ALA A 261 5.00 -5.75 -2.59
CA ALA A 261 4.49 -5.19 -3.83
C ALA A 261 4.73 -3.68 -3.91
N SER A 262 4.35 -2.92 -2.87
CA SER A 262 4.61 -1.48 -2.83
C SER A 262 6.11 -1.14 -2.85
N GLY A 263 6.95 -1.92 -2.15
CA GLY A 263 8.40 -1.74 -2.16
C GLY A 263 9.02 -1.97 -3.54
N VAL A 264 8.67 -3.09 -4.19
CA VAL A 264 9.14 -3.45 -5.54
C VAL A 264 8.70 -2.40 -6.57
N LEU A 265 7.43 -1.97 -6.51
CA LEU A 265 6.93 -0.90 -7.36
C LEU A 265 7.72 0.39 -7.15
N GLY A 266 7.97 0.77 -5.89
CA GLY A 266 8.79 1.96 -5.57
C GLY A 266 10.19 1.92 -6.19
N VAL A 267 10.87 0.76 -6.15
CA VAL A 267 12.18 0.58 -6.82
C VAL A 267 12.06 0.71 -8.33
N LEU A 268 11.05 0.10 -8.94
CA LEU A 268 10.82 0.21 -10.39
C LEU A 268 10.49 1.64 -10.82
N MET A 269 9.72 2.38 -10.03
CA MET A 269 9.43 3.80 -10.30
C MET A 269 10.70 4.66 -10.26
N GLN A 270 11.67 4.34 -9.38
CA GLN A 270 12.96 5.03 -9.37
C GLN A 270 13.81 4.67 -10.59
N ARG A 271 13.84 3.40 -10.99
CA ARG A 271 14.54 2.95 -12.21
C ARG A 271 13.94 3.54 -13.48
N ALA A 272 12.63 3.69 -13.53
CA ALA A 272 11.91 4.26 -14.67
C ALA A 272 12.35 5.70 -15.03
N VAL A 273 12.99 6.43 -14.10
CA VAL A 273 13.61 7.73 -14.39
C VAL A 273 14.71 7.61 -15.46
N TYR A 274 15.41 6.47 -15.50
CA TYR A 274 16.49 6.19 -16.44
C TYR A 274 16.09 5.17 -17.53
N GLU A 275 15.07 4.35 -17.25
CA GLU A 275 14.54 3.31 -18.15
C GLU A 275 13.02 3.49 -18.32
N PRO A 276 12.54 4.52 -19.05
CA PRO A 276 11.12 4.88 -19.15
C PRO A 276 10.22 3.76 -19.73
N GLU A 277 10.77 2.80 -20.46
CA GLU A 277 10.05 1.62 -20.97
C GLU A 277 9.49 0.74 -19.83
N ILE A 278 10.08 0.81 -18.63
CA ILE A 278 9.53 0.16 -17.43
C ILE A 278 8.10 0.67 -17.16
N LEU A 279 7.85 1.97 -17.32
CA LEU A 279 6.50 2.53 -17.12
C LEU A 279 5.52 2.00 -18.15
N ALA A 280 5.91 1.93 -19.42
CA ALA A 280 5.03 1.39 -20.46
C ALA A 280 4.61 -0.06 -20.13
N ARG A 281 5.54 -0.87 -19.62
CA ARG A 281 5.26 -2.26 -19.23
C ARG A 281 4.38 -2.36 -17.98
N LEU A 282 4.63 -1.54 -16.96
CA LEU A 282 3.81 -1.49 -15.75
C LEU A 282 2.37 -1.05 -16.06
N MET A 283 2.22 0.03 -16.84
CA MET A 283 0.92 0.61 -17.20
C MET A 283 0.09 -0.26 -18.14
N SER A 284 0.68 -1.30 -18.73
CA SER A 284 -0.04 -2.24 -19.61
C SER A 284 -0.81 -3.30 -18.83
N ASP A 285 -0.60 -3.44 -17.52
CA ASP A 285 -1.30 -4.42 -16.68
C ASP A 285 -2.51 -3.77 -15.99
N ALA A 286 -3.60 -4.52 -15.84
CA ALA A 286 -4.81 -4.05 -15.15
C ALA A 286 -4.54 -3.63 -13.69
N MET A 287 -3.55 -4.23 -13.03
CA MET A 287 -3.16 -3.85 -11.67
C MET A 287 -2.55 -2.45 -11.57
N TRP A 288 -2.13 -1.86 -12.69
CA TRP A 288 -1.79 -0.44 -12.71
C TRP A 288 -2.98 0.42 -12.30
N ASP A 289 -4.12 0.15 -12.95
CA ASP A 289 -5.34 0.94 -12.79
C ASP A 289 -6.10 0.61 -11.51
N GLN A 290 -6.09 -0.67 -11.11
CA GLN A 290 -6.81 -1.15 -9.93
C GLN A 290 -6.06 -0.88 -8.62
N TRP A 291 -4.73 -0.77 -8.65
CA TRP A 291 -3.92 -0.66 -7.44
C TRP A 291 -2.79 0.35 -7.56
N ALA A 292 -1.85 0.19 -8.51
CA ALA A 292 -0.59 0.93 -8.52
C ALA A 292 -0.78 2.45 -8.41
N ARG A 293 -1.66 3.01 -9.25
CA ARG A 293 -1.93 4.46 -9.33
C ARG A 293 -2.77 5.01 -8.17
N VAL A 294 -3.60 4.17 -7.53
CA VAL A 294 -4.59 4.59 -6.51
C VAL A 294 -4.18 4.27 -5.07
N GLY A 295 -3.22 3.36 -4.88
CA GLY A 295 -2.80 2.92 -3.54
C GLY A 295 -1.51 2.08 -3.50
N GLY A 296 -0.96 1.65 -4.64
CA GLY A 296 0.24 0.82 -4.66
C GLY A 296 1.53 1.60 -4.44
N ILE A 297 1.60 2.85 -4.91
CA ILE A 297 2.72 3.76 -4.66
C ILE A 297 2.59 4.33 -3.24
N ALA A 298 3.22 3.63 -2.29
CA ALA A 298 3.20 3.99 -0.87
C ALA A 298 4.39 4.89 -0.52
N PRO A 299 4.20 6.20 -0.27
CA PRO A 299 5.29 7.07 0.16
C PRO A 299 5.70 6.79 1.61
N ASP A 300 6.84 7.33 2.03
CA ASP A 300 7.24 7.28 3.44
C ASP A 300 6.19 7.93 4.35
N GLY A 301 6.06 7.38 5.56
CA GLY A 301 5.24 7.96 6.63
C GLY A 301 3.76 7.55 6.60
N ALA A 302 2.90 8.42 7.12
CA ALA A 302 1.52 8.07 7.47
C ALA A 302 0.63 7.76 6.25
N VAL A 303 0.92 8.35 5.09
CA VAL A 303 0.15 8.12 3.86
C VAL A 303 0.46 6.74 3.28
N GLY A 304 1.72 6.34 3.17
CA GLY A 304 2.06 4.98 2.75
C GLY A 304 1.59 3.91 3.72
N ALA A 305 1.62 4.20 5.03
CA ALA A 305 1.04 3.29 6.02
C ALA A 305 -0.46 3.05 5.79
N ALA A 306 -1.22 4.11 5.45
CA ALA A 306 -2.63 3.97 5.12
C ALA A 306 -2.84 3.18 3.82
N ALA A 307 -2.02 3.45 2.80
CA ALA A 307 -2.06 2.74 1.52
C ALA A 307 -1.81 1.23 1.66
N VAL A 308 -0.81 0.84 2.46
CA VAL A 308 -0.51 -0.57 2.76
C VAL A 308 -1.59 -1.20 3.62
N ALA A 309 -2.17 -0.48 4.58
CA ALA A 309 -3.28 -0.99 5.39
C ALA A 309 -4.53 -1.27 4.55
N ILE A 310 -4.88 -0.35 3.64
CA ILE A 310 -6.00 -0.52 2.69
C ILE A 310 -5.72 -1.68 1.74
N SER A 311 -4.50 -1.79 1.20
CA SER A 311 -4.11 -2.91 0.34
C SER A 311 -4.18 -4.26 1.09
N THR A 312 -3.81 -4.27 2.37
CA THR A 312 -3.90 -5.48 3.23
C THR A 312 -5.36 -5.88 3.43
N PHE A 313 -6.25 -4.92 3.68
CA PHE A 313 -7.69 -5.17 3.73
C PHE A 313 -8.22 -5.72 2.40
N GLN A 314 -7.87 -5.10 1.27
CA GLN A 314 -8.30 -5.56 -0.06
C GLN A 314 -7.82 -7.00 -0.33
N TYR A 315 -6.57 -7.30 0.04
CA TYR A 315 -6.02 -8.65 -0.09
C TYR A 315 -6.83 -9.69 0.68
N LEU A 316 -7.27 -9.36 1.90
CA LEU A 316 -8.05 -10.25 2.76
C LEU A 316 -9.51 -10.37 2.29
N ALA A 317 -10.10 -9.29 1.80
CA ALA A 317 -11.52 -9.23 1.44
C ALA A 317 -11.83 -9.66 -0.01
N MET A 318 -10.83 -9.65 -0.90
CA MET A 318 -11.02 -9.84 -2.34
C MET A 318 -10.04 -10.88 -2.91
N PRO A 319 -10.40 -12.17 -2.95
CA PRO A 319 -9.51 -13.24 -3.42
C PRO A 319 -8.98 -13.04 -4.85
N ASP A 320 -9.84 -12.60 -5.77
CA ASP A 320 -9.44 -12.37 -7.17
C ASP A 320 -8.42 -11.23 -7.28
N TRP A 321 -8.63 -10.15 -6.51
CA TRP A 321 -7.69 -9.03 -6.43
C TRP A 321 -6.36 -9.45 -5.81
N ALA A 322 -6.38 -10.30 -4.78
CA ALA A 322 -5.18 -10.86 -4.17
C ALA A 322 -4.37 -11.68 -5.18
N ALA A 323 -5.04 -12.53 -5.97
CA ALA A 323 -4.41 -13.32 -7.03
C ALA A 323 -3.80 -12.43 -8.13
N ASP A 324 -4.51 -11.37 -8.55
CA ASP A 324 -4.01 -10.40 -9.52
C ASP A 324 -2.79 -9.62 -8.98
N LEU A 325 -2.80 -9.24 -7.70
CA LEU A 325 -1.63 -8.62 -7.06
C LEU A 325 -0.43 -9.57 -7.02
N GLU A 326 -0.64 -10.86 -6.71
CA GLU A 326 0.45 -11.83 -6.72
C GLU A 326 1.04 -12.03 -8.12
N ARG A 327 0.20 -12.11 -9.16
CA ARG A 327 0.64 -12.15 -10.57
C ARG A 327 1.44 -10.90 -10.92
N TYR A 328 0.92 -9.73 -10.58
CA TYR A 328 1.58 -8.46 -10.89
C TYR A 328 2.91 -8.31 -10.13
N LEU A 329 2.97 -8.75 -8.88
CA LEU A 329 4.22 -8.81 -8.11
C LEU A 329 5.23 -9.74 -8.78
N ALA A 330 4.83 -10.92 -9.25
CA ALA A 330 5.73 -11.81 -9.97
C ALA A 330 6.28 -11.11 -11.23
N PHE A 331 5.42 -10.47 -12.02
CA PHE A 331 5.80 -9.67 -13.18
C PHE A 331 6.78 -8.55 -12.81
N MET A 332 6.50 -7.74 -11.79
CA MET A 332 7.39 -6.67 -11.34
C MET A 332 8.78 -7.20 -10.93
N ASN A 333 8.85 -8.38 -10.29
CA ASN A 333 10.16 -8.98 -9.97
C ASN A 333 10.94 -9.37 -11.23
N THR A 334 10.28 -9.77 -12.33
CA THR A 334 10.97 -10.01 -13.61
C THR A 334 11.56 -8.74 -14.21
N LEU A 335 10.92 -7.58 -14.00
CA LEU A 335 11.45 -6.28 -14.43
C LEU A 335 12.64 -5.82 -13.57
N LEU A 336 12.70 -6.24 -12.31
CA LEU A 336 13.83 -5.96 -11.42
C LEU A 336 15.07 -6.77 -11.76
N ALA A 337 14.92 -7.94 -12.37
CA ALA A 337 16.07 -8.74 -12.79
C ALA A 337 16.94 -7.93 -13.77
N PRO A 338 18.27 -7.91 -13.60
CA PRO A 338 19.14 -7.28 -14.58
C PRO A 338 18.87 -7.96 -15.93
N TYR A 339 18.52 -7.16 -16.94
CA TYR A 339 18.45 -7.66 -18.30
C TYR A 339 19.80 -8.32 -18.62
N PRO A 340 19.84 -9.57 -19.13
CA PRO A 340 21.06 -10.02 -19.78
C PRO A 340 21.35 -8.99 -20.87
N GLU A 341 22.56 -8.40 -20.83
CA GLU A 341 23.05 -7.53 -21.89
C GLU A 341 22.65 -8.17 -23.22
N ARG A 342 21.92 -7.42 -24.07
CA ARG A 342 21.72 -7.85 -25.45
C ARG A 342 23.11 -8.16 -25.97
N VAL A 343 23.41 -9.45 -26.15
CA VAL A 343 24.52 -9.91 -26.96
C VAL A 343 24.20 -9.34 -28.33
N GLY A 344 24.77 -8.18 -28.61
CA GLY A 344 24.66 -7.50 -29.87
C GLY A 344 25.08 -8.52 -30.92
N SER A 345 24.13 -8.91 -31.74
CA SER A 345 24.34 -9.67 -32.95
C SER A 345 25.46 -8.98 -33.73
N SER A 346 26.66 -9.54 -33.67
CA SER A 346 27.65 -9.43 -34.73
C SER A 346 27.03 -10.12 -35.95
N GLY A 347 26.19 -9.38 -36.66
CA GLY A 347 25.57 -9.75 -37.93
C GLY A 347 26.01 -8.74 -38.97
N ASP A 348 27.05 -9.13 -39.70
CA ASP A 348 27.33 -8.82 -41.10
C ASP A 348 27.17 -7.37 -41.56
N GLY A 349 28.27 -6.63 -41.45
CA GLY A 349 28.58 -5.58 -42.40
C GLY A 349 29.24 -6.17 -43.65
N THR A 350 28.49 -6.31 -44.74
CA THR A 350 29.05 -6.34 -46.09
C THR A 350 28.06 -5.75 -47.08
N GLU A 351 28.43 -4.58 -47.63
CA GLU A 351 28.27 -4.11 -49.02
C GLU A 351 28.88 -2.69 -49.03
N ALA A 352 30.06 -2.45 -49.62
CA ALA A 352 30.36 -2.32 -51.06
C ALA A 352 29.44 -3.01 -52.06
#